data_AF-A0A1I7V4K7-F1
#
_entry.id   AF-A0A1I7V4K7-F1
#
_cell.length_a   1.000
_cell.length_b   1.000
_cell.length_c   1.000
_cell.angle_alpha   90.00
_cell.angle_beta   90.00
_cell.angle_gamma   90.00
#
_symmetry.space_group_name_H-M   'P 1'
#
loop_
_entity.id
_entity.type
_entity.pdbx_description
1 polymer ?
#
loop_
_entity_poly.entity_id
_entity_poly.type
_entity_poly.pdbx_seq_one_letter_code
_entity_poly.pdbx_strand_id
1 'polypeptide(L)'
;MAVTWQLKTITDQANRQMRRPPPREQICGFCRQAHSTTSCNNVPRNDKMKIAKAKKICILCCGRANHHPVKCNALRQRVQLCTKRECGLKYGIHHESMCKHGGNPPSSLPVGYATPKGMEHTIQDNDIDELIDEHCDQLSQNI
;
A
#
# COMPACT_ATOMS: atom_id res chain seq x y z
N MET A 1 9.11 -54.18 10.71
CA MET A 1 8.76 -53.12 11.70
C MET A 1 8.64 -51.71 11.09
N ALA A 2 9.00 -51.46 9.82
CA ALA A 2 8.88 -50.12 9.21
C ALA A 2 7.44 -49.74 8.78
N VAL A 3 6.66 -50.72 8.28
CA VAL A 3 5.31 -50.49 7.74
C VAL A 3 4.31 -50.12 8.84
N THR A 4 4.41 -50.73 10.02
CA THR A 4 3.54 -50.42 11.17
C THR A 4 3.78 -49.01 11.71
N TRP A 5 5.02 -48.51 11.65
CA TRP A 5 5.34 -47.14 12.02
C TRP A 5 4.78 -46.13 11.02
N GLN A 6 4.88 -46.41 9.72
CA GLN A 6 4.29 -45.57 8.66
C GLN A 6 2.76 -45.52 8.76
N LEU A 7 2.10 -46.65 9.03
CA LEU A 7 0.65 -46.65 9.26
C LEU A 7 0.28 -45.81 10.48
N LYS A 8 1.05 -45.94 11.58
CA LYS A 8 0.85 -45.11 12.78
C LYS A 8 1.00 -43.61 12.48
N THR A 9 2.00 -43.18 11.72
CA THR A 9 2.18 -41.75 11.41
C THR A 9 1.06 -41.20 10.54
N ILE A 10 0.59 -41.97 9.55
CA ILE A 10 -0.56 -41.60 8.71
C ILE A 10 -1.83 -41.48 9.56
N THR A 11 -2.10 -42.48 10.41
CA THR A 11 -3.26 -42.48 11.31
C THR A 11 -3.18 -41.33 12.32
N ASP A 12 -2.02 -41.06 12.91
CA ASP A 12 -1.81 -39.95 13.85
C ASP A 12 -1.99 -38.60 13.16
N GLN A 13 -1.51 -38.45 11.92
CA GLN A 13 -1.70 -37.22 11.14
C GLN A 13 -3.17 -36.99 10.79
N ALA A 14 -3.88 -38.03 10.35
CA ALA A 14 -5.31 -37.98 10.07
C ALA A 14 -6.11 -37.63 11.34
N ASN A 15 -5.82 -38.28 12.46
CA ASN A 15 -6.45 -37.98 13.76
C ASN A 15 -6.20 -36.53 14.21
N ARG A 16 -4.98 -36.02 14.03
CA ARG A 16 -4.67 -34.61 14.32
C ARG A 16 -5.45 -33.66 13.44
N GLN A 17 -5.60 -33.97 12.15
CA GLN A 17 -6.37 -33.14 11.22
C GLN A 17 -7.87 -33.15 11.54
N MET A 18 -8.45 -34.30 11.88
CA MET A 18 -9.85 -34.41 12.29
C MET A 18 -10.15 -33.64 13.59
N ARG A 19 -9.15 -33.52 14.48
CA ARG A 19 -9.26 -32.75 15.73
C ARG A 19 -8.87 -31.28 15.59
N ARG A 20 -8.52 -30.79 14.39
CA ARG A 20 -8.22 -29.36 14.21
C ARG A 20 -9.50 -28.56 14.39
N PRO A 21 -9.53 -27.56 15.29
CA PRO A 21 -10.64 -26.63 15.30
C PRO A 21 -10.72 -25.92 13.94
N PRO A 22 -11.92 -25.52 13.50
CA PRO A 22 -12.06 -24.79 12.24
C PRO A 22 -11.21 -23.51 12.27
N PRO A 23 -10.67 -23.09 11.11
CA PRO A 23 -9.97 -21.82 11.01
C PRO A 23 -10.86 -20.69 11.53
N ARG A 24 -10.29 -19.79 12.34
CA ARG A 24 -11.03 -18.61 12.78
C ARG A 24 -11.34 -17.74 11.57
N GLU A 25 -12.58 -17.27 11.47
CA GLU A 25 -12.97 -16.32 10.44
C GLU A 25 -12.15 -15.03 10.54
N GLN A 26 -11.84 -14.45 9.38
CA GLN A 26 -11.13 -13.18 9.32
C GLN A 26 -12.09 -12.04 9.64
N ILE A 27 -11.76 -11.30 10.70
CA ILE A 27 -12.54 -10.13 11.13
C ILE A 27 -11.73 -8.87 10.82
N CYS A 28 -12.36 -7.93 10.13
CA CYS A 28 -11.76 -6.65 9.80
C CYS A 28 -11.48 -5.81 11.05
N GLY A 29 -10.25 -5.33 11.20
CA GLY A 29 -9.88 -4.47 12.33
C GLY A 29 -10.62 -3.12 12.35
N PHE A 30 -11.07 -2.63 11.19
CA PHE A 30 -11.74 -1.35 11.06
C PHE A 30 -13.22 -1.41 11.37
N CYS A 31 -13.98 -2.27 10.70
CA CYS A 31 -15.45 -2.33 10.81
C CYS A 31 -15.99 -3.62 11.45
N ARG A 32 -15.11 -4.56 11.85
CA ARG A 32 -15.47 -5.85 12.48
C ARG A 32 -16.37 -6.78 11.65
N GLN A 33 -16.45 -6.57 10.34
CA GLN A 33 -17.14 -7.46 9.41
C GLN A 33 -16.21 -8.57 8.90
N ALA A 34 -16.79 -9.59 8.24
CA ALA A 34 -16.11 -10.76 7.70
C ALA A 34 -15.35 -10.44 6.39
N HIS A 35 -14.25 -9.70 6.49
CA HIS A 35 -13.33 -9.45 5.38
C HIS A 35 -11.93 -9.04 5.88
N SER A 36 -10.94 -9.05 4.99
CA SER A 36 -9.59 -8.58 5.28
C SER A 36 -9.56 -7.08 5.58
N THR A 37 -8.82 -6.68 6.61
CA THR A 37 -8.64 -5.27 6.98
C THR A 37 -8.07 -4.41 5.83
N THR A 38 -7.29 -5.00 4.92
CA THR A 38 -6.71 -4.29 3.77
C THR A 38 -7.75 -3.89 2.73
N SER A 39 -8.78 -4.71 2.51
CA SER A 39 -9.85 -4.52 1.51
C SER A 39 -11.10 -3.83 2.07
N CYS A 40 -11.05 -3.32 3.30
CA CYS A 40 -12.19 -2.67 3.93
C CYS A 40 -12.60 -1.39 3.20
N ASN A 41 -13.82 -1.36 2.64
CA ASN A 41 -14.41 -0.19 1.99
C ASN A 41 -15.42 0.55 2.89
N ASN A 42 -15.80 -0.04 4.03
CA ASN A 42 -16.81 0.53 4.95
C ASN A 42 -16.29 1.77 5.71
N VAL A 43 -14.97 1.97 5.77
CA VAL A 43 -14.34 3.14 6.41
C VAL A 43 -13.66 3.97 5.34
N PRO A 44 -13.92 5.30 5.28
CA PRO A 44 -13.28 6.17 4.30
C PRO A 44 -11.76 6.22 4.53
N ARG A 45 -10.99 6.26 3.42
CA ARG A 45 -9.52 6.18 3.48
C ARG A 45 -8.90 7.25 4.38
N ASN A 46 -9.46 8.46 4.37
CA ASN A 46 -8.98 9.59 5.18
C ASN A 46 -9.04 9.32 6.69
N ASP A 47 -10.01 8.52 7.14
CA ASP A 47 -10.20 8.22 8.57
C ASP A 47 -9.54 6.92 9.01
N LYS A 48 -9.19 6.02 8.06
CA LYS A 48 -8.50 4.77 8.36
C LYS A 48 -7.25 4.98 9.19
N MET A 49 -6.47 6.03 8.92
CA MET A 49 -5.24 6.32 9.68
C MET A 49 -5.54 6.68 11.15
N LYS A 50 -6.59 7.49 11.39
CA LYS A 50 -7.01 7.89 12.75
C LYS A 50 -7.53 6.67 13.51
N ILE A 51 -8.37 5.87 12.86
CA ILE A 51 -8.96 4.66 13.45
C ILE A 51 -7.88 3.60 13.71
N ALA A 52 -6.88 3.47 12.83
CA ALA A 52 -5.79 2.52 13.01
C ALA A 52 -4.99 2.83 14.29
N LYS A 53 -4.69 4.12 14.54
CA LYS A 53 -4.05 4.57 15.78
C LYS A 53 -4.91 4.25 17.01
N ALA A 54 -6.20 4.58 16.96
CA ALA A 54 -7.13 4.35 18.08
C ALA A 54 -7.31 2.85 18.39
N LYS A 55 -7.43 2.00 17.37
CA LYS A 55 -7.68 0.56 17.51
C LYS A 55 -6.41 -0.29 17.61
N LYS A 56 -5.22 0.33 17.72
CA LYS A 56 -3.92 -0.35 17.74
C LYS A 56 -3.78 -1.33 16.56
N ILE A 57 -4.02 -0.83 15.36
CA ILE A 57 -3.80 -1.53 14.09
C ILE A 57 -2.49 -1.01 13.50
N CYS A 58 -1.65 -1.91 13.00
CA CYS A 58 -0.41 -1.52 12.36
C CYS A 58 -0.70 -0.80 11.04
N ILE A 59 -0.19 0.42 10.90
CA ILE A 59 -0.36 1.26 9.71
C ILE A 59 0.37 0.70 8.47
N LEU A 60 1.33 -0.21 8.65
CA LEU A 60 2.14 -0.79 7.57
C LEU A 60 1.51 -2.05 6.98
N CYS A 61 0.96 -2.93 7.82
CA CYS A 61 0.43 -4.23 7.38
C CYS A 61 -1.08 -4.40 7.58
N CYS A 62 -1.78 -3.39 8.10
CA CYS A 62 -3.20 -3.46 8.46
C CYS A 62 -3.56 -4.60 9.45
N GLY A 63 -2.57 -5.23 10.08
CA GLY A 63 -2.73 -6.28 11.07
C GLY A 63 -2.83 -5.72 12.50
N ARG A 64 -2.90 -6.61 13.49
CA ARG A 64 -2.84 -6.21 14.91
C ARG A 64 -1.47 -5.60 15.23
N ALA A 65 -1.43 -4.46 15.93
CA ALA A 65 -0.20 -3.76 16.30
C ALA A 65 0.58 -4.42 17.46
N ASN A 66 0.59 -5.75 17.53
CA ASN A 66 1.39 -6.50 18.51
C ASN A 66 2.84 -6.66 18.07
N HIS A 67 3.35 -5.74 17.24
CA HIS A 67 4.71 -5.78 16.73
C HIS A 67 5.27 -4.37 16.53
N HIS A 68 6.58 -4.24 16.71
CA HIS A 68 7.29 -3.00 16.46
C HIS A 68 7.34 -2.72 14.94
N PRO A 69 7.18 -1.47 14.46
CA PRO A 69 7.18 -1.14 13.03
C PRO A 69 8.42 -1.62 12.28
N VAL A 70 9.60 -1.54 12.91
CA VAL A 70 10.89 -2.04 12.35
C VAL A 70 10.88 -3.57 12.14
N LYS A 71 10.09 -4.30 12.93
CA LYS A 71 9.91 -5.76 12.81
C LYS A 71 8.71 -6.14 11.93
N CYS A 72 8.05 -5.18 11.31
CA CYS A 72 6.89 -5.45 10.46
C CYS A 72 7.32 -6.14 9.17
N ASN A 73 6.73 -7.31 8.87
CA ASN A 73 7.01 -8.03 7.63
C ASN A 73 6.63 -7.22 6.37
N ALA A 74 5.61 -6.35 6.46
CA ALA A 74 5.24 -5.47 5.35
C ALA A 74 6.36 -4.47 4.99
N LEU A 75 7.26 -4.14 5.93
CA LEU A 75 8.42 -3.31 5.63
C LEU A 75 9.43 -4.04 4.71
N ARG A 76 9.47 -5.38 4.77
CA ARG A 76 10.24 -6.21 3.83
C ARG A 76 9.51 -6.38 2.49
N GLN A 77 8.17 -6.38 2.52
CA GLN A 77 7.31 -6.54 1.35
C GLN A 77 6.83 -5.17 0.83
N ARG A 78 7.72 -4.45 0.12
CA ARG A 78 7.48 -3.08 -0.37
C ARG A 78 6.23 -2.92 -1.26
N VAL A 79 5.71 -4.01 -1.83
CA VAL A 79 4.54 -4.02 -2.73
C VAL A 79 3.29 -3.44 -2.07
N GLN A 80 3.13 -3.58 -0.75
CA GLN A 80 1.91 -3.17 -0.03
C GLN A 80 2.00 -1.76 0.58
N LEU A 81 3.14 -1.10 0.45
CA LEU A 81 3.38 0.22 1.03
C LEU A 81 3.13 1.32 0.00
N CYS A 82 2.65 2.46 0.49
CA CYS A 82 2.54 3.67 -0.31
C CYS A 82 3.93 4.12 -0.76
N THR A 83 4.10 4.37 -2.06
CA THR A 83 5.36 4.81 -2.68
C THR A 83 5.26 6.22 -3.27
N LYS A 84 4.14 6.91 -3.06
CA LYS A 84 3.93 8.27 -3.55
C LYS A 84 4.93 9.22 -2.90
N ARG A 85 5.53 10.09 -3.71
CA ARG A 85 6.51 11.09 -3.26
C ARG A 85 5.92 12.06 -2.23
N GLU A 86 4.66 12.42 -2.40
CA GLU A 86 3.90 13.27 -1.45
C GLU A 86 3.83 12.67 -0.04
N CYS A 87 3.84 11.34 0.06
CA CYS A 87 3.80 10.60 1.32
C CYS A 87 5.19 10.26 1.87
N GLY A 88 6.25 10.43 1.06
CA GLY A 88 7.62 9.99 1.36
C GLY A 88 8.41 10.93 2.27
N LEU A 89 7.90 12.13 2.56
CA LEU A 89 8.60 13.08 3.42
C LEU A 89 8.50 12.67 4.90
N LYS A 90 9.67 12.36 5.49
CA LYS A 90 9.96 12.24 6.93
C LYS A 90 8.92 11.43 7.74
N TYR A 91 8.88 10.10 7.60
CA TYR A 91 8.09 9.17 8.45
C TYR A 91 6.62 8.91 8.08
N GLY A 92 6.19 9.32 6.88
CA GLY A 92 4.84 9.05 6.37
C GLY A 92 4.57 7.63 5.84
N ILE A 93 5.39 6.61 6.14
CA ILE A 93 5.24 5.27 5.55
C ILE A 93 3.96 4.60 6.08
N HIS A 94 3.10 4.18 5.16
CA HIS A 94 1.83 3.52 5.45
C HIS A 94 1.44 2.54 4.34
N HIS A 95 0.48 1.67 4.63
CA HIS A 95 -0.11 0.77 3.65
C HIS A 95 -0.92 1.55 2.60
N GLU A 96 -0.86 1.17 1.32
CA GLU A 96 -1.50 1.93 0.22
C GLU A 96 -3.00 2.20 0.42
N SER A 97 -3.71 1.27 1.06
CA SER A 97 -5.15 1.36 1.30
C SER A 97 -5.54 2.41 2.35
N MET A 98 -4.55 2.95 3.07
CA MET A 98 -4.68 4.06 4.02
C MET A 98 -4.24 5.41 3.43
N CYS A 99 -3.77 5.45 2.18
CA CYS A 99 -3.32 6.67 1.54
C CYS A 99 -4.50 7.59 1.21
N LYS A 100 -4.35 8.88 1.57
CA LYS A 100 -5.32 9.93 1.26
C LYS A 100 -5.41 10.24 -0.23
N HIS A 101 -4.27 10.13 -0.94
CA HIS A 101 -4.13 10.51 -2.35
C HIS A 101 -4.57 9.39 -3.32
N GLY A 102 -5.34 8.39 -2.87
CA GLY A 102 -5.70 7.20 -3.66
C GLY A 102 -4.57 6.17 -3.73
N GLY A 103 -4.87 4.95 -4.22
CA GLY A 103 -3.90 3.84 -4.28
C GLY A 103 -2.73 4.15 -5.23
N ASN A 104 -1.65 3.38 -5.14
CA ASN A 104 -0.63 3.44 -6.18
C ASN A 104 -1.22 2.90 -7.48
N PRO A 105 -0.93 3.49 -8.65
CA PRO A 105 -1.09 2.75 -9.90
C PRO A 105 -0.23 1.48 -9.79
N PRO A 106 -0.71 0.32 -10.28
CA PRO A 106 0.05 -0.92 -10.21
C PRO A 106 1.43 -0.69 -10.83
N SER A 107 2.48 -0.88 -10.04
CA SER A 107 3.86 -0.76 -10.49
C SER A 107 4.22 -2.01 -11.31
N SER A 108 3.63 -2.16 -12.49
CA SER A 108 4.03 -3.11 -13.52
C SER A 108 4.84 -2.38 -14.60
N LEU A 109 5.80 -1.56 -14.19
CA LEU A 109 6.89 -1.15 -15.08
C LEU A 109 8.16 -1.87 -14.62
N PRO A 110 8.83 -2.60 -15.53
CA PRO A 110 9.97 -3.44 -15.17
C PRO A 110 11.11 -2.54 -14.68
N VAL A 111 11.68 -2.93 -13.55
CA VAL A 111 12.95 -2.44 -13.06
C VAL A 111 14.02 -2.84 -14.08
N GLY A 112 14.64 -1.85 -14.72
CA GLY A 112 15.92 -2.04 -15.40
C GLY A 112 15.91 -1.74 -16.89
N TYR A 113 16.12 -0.48 -17.24
CA TYR A 113 17.17 -0.15 -18.19
C TYR A 113 17.75 1.22 -17.82
N ALA A 114 19.07 1.20 -17.61
CA ALA A 114 19.89 2.39 -17.54
C ALA A 114 19.65 3.23 -18.80
N THR A 115 19.38 4.52 -18.63
CA THR A 115 19.48 5.47 -19.73
C THR A 115 20.93 5.47 -20.23
N PRO A 116 21.22 5.12 -21.50
CA PRO A 116 22.51 5.45 -22.07
C PRO A 116 22.65 6.97 -22.06
N LYS A 117 23.80 7.44 -21.58
CA LYS A 117 24.27 8.82 -21.81
C LYS A 117 24.19 9.13 -23.30
N GLY A 118 23.60 10.27 -23.63
CA GLY A 118 23.65 10.86 -24.98
C GLY A 118 22.31 10.91 -25.69
N MET A 119 21.46 11.85 -25.29
CA MET A 119 20.49 12.51 -26.16
C MET A 119 20.12 13.82 -25.47
N GLU A 120 20.85 14.87 -25.83
CA GLU A 120 20.48 16.25 -25.52
C GLU A 120 19.21 16.56 -26.32
N HIS A 121 18.07 16.59 -25.63
CA HIS A 121 16.92 17.35 -26.12
C HIS A 121 17.01 18.73 -25.46
N THR A 122 17.57 19.68 -26.20
CA THR A 122 17.35 21.10 -25.99
C THR A 122 15.85 21.37 -26.10
N ILE A 123 15.18 21.60 -24.98
CA ILE A 123 13.96 22.37 -24.97
C ILE A 123 14.44 23.82 -25.12
N GLN A 124 14.14 24.44 -26.26
CA GLN A 124 14.42 25.85 -26.49
C GLN A 124 13.41 26.67 -25.67
N ASP A 125 13.90 27.63 -24.89
CA ASP A 125 13.13 28.50 -23.99
C ASP A 125 12.32 29.58 -24.74
N ASN A 126 11.72 29.28 -25.90
CA ASN A 126 11.14 30.30 -26.79
C ASN A 126 9.61 30.33 -26.93
N ASP A 127 8.85 29.50 -26.21
CA ASP A 127 7.37 29.47 -26.35
C ASP A 127 6.61 30.09 -25.16
N ILE A 128 7.27 30.84 -24.27
CA ILE A 128 6.62 31.47 -23.10
C ILE A 128 6.33 32.97 -23.30
N ASP A 129 7.03 33.66 -24.21
CA ASP A 129 6.91 35.12 -24.34
C ASP A 129 5.72 35.57 -25.22
N GLU A 130 5.09 34.68 -26.02
CA GLU A 130 3.98 35.08 -26.90
C GLU A 130 2.59 35.04 -26.22
N LEU A 131 2.50 34.57 -24.96
CA LEU A 131 1.24 34.51 -24.20
C LEU A 131 1.10 35.65 -23.15
N ILE A 132 2.10 36.51 -23.02
CA ILE A 132 2.07 37.61 -22.03
C ILE A 132 1.59 38.93 -22.64
N ASP A 133 1.75 39.14 -23.95
CA ASP A 133 1.40 40.42 -24.60
C ASP A 133 -0.10 40.57 -24.93
N GLU A 134 -0.86 39.50 -25.18
CA GLU A 134 -2.31 39.63 -25.47
C GLU A 134 -3.16 39.99 -24.22
N HIS A 135 -2.64 39.79 -23.01
CA HIS A 135 -3.41 40.07 -21.80
C HIS A 135 -3.25 41.51 -21.27
N CYS A 136 -2.26 42.27 -21.78
CA CYS A 136 -2.03 43.64 -21.35
C CYS A 136 -2.89 44.68 -22.12
N ASP A 137 -3.33 44.38 -23.34
CA ASP A 137 -4.18 45.28 -24.14
C ASP A 137 -5.67 45.25 -23.74
N GLN A 138 -6.14 44.19 -23.08
CA GLN A 138 -7.54 44.11 -22.64
C GLN A 138 -7.84 44.95 -21.38
N LEU A 139 -6.82 45.34 -20.63
CA LEU A 139 -6.96 46.17 -19.42
C LEU A 139 -6.90 47.67 -19.70
N SER A 140 -6.50 48.11 -20.89
CA SER A 140 -6.47 49.52 -21.28
C SER A 140 -7.76 50.03 -21.94
N GLN A 141 -8.71 49.14 -22.27
CA GLN A 141 -9.98 49.50 -22.92
C GLN A 141 -11.19 49.61 -21.96
N ASN A 142 -10.97 49.46 -20.64
CA ASN A 142 -12.03 49.56 -19.62
C ASN A 142 -11.79 50.66 -18.56
N ILE A 143 -11.07 51.74 -18.92
CA ILE A 143 -11.05 53.01 -18.17
C ILE A 143 -11.52 54.13 -19.09
#